data_AF-A0A9J6QYK1-F1
#
_entry.id   AF-A0A9J6QYK1-F1
#
_cell.length_a   1.000
_cell.length_b   1.000
_cell.length_c   1.000
_cell.angle_alpha   90.00
_cell.angle_beta   90.00
_cell.angle_gamma   90.00
#
_symmetry.space_group_name_H-M   'P 1'
#
loop_
_entity.id
_entity.type
_entity.pdbx_description
1 polymer ?
#
loop_
_entity_poly.entity_id
_entity_poly.type
_entity_poly.pdbx_seq_one_letter_code
_entity_poly.pdbx_strand_id
1 'polypeptide(L)'
;MKIELKENGQPSKEEILQMGQGQKQVILAGEEPLNRVGIVDIVKKLQAEEIYIETDGQKLESMAEKLKKAGLAGVIIKVNTMRYTRYKSSNDGKDLANVVDGINSAVGHQLKVRLQVSLEKGFSDDEVLDFVQLTFQHDYEIVFMPTMPYEDIKAKMRLHPASGEYGEIEMFKYAGARGKLGFLKQ
;
A
#
# COMPACT_ATOMS: atom_id res chain seq x y z
N MET A 1 0.55 -10.99 8.64
CA MET A 1 0.70 -12.13 7.70
C MET A 1 0.43 -11.67 6.28
N LYS A 2 1.25 -12.06 5.30
CA LYS A 2 1.00 -11.80 3.88
C LYS A 2 0.53 -13.08 3.20
N ILE A 3 -0.48 -12.97 2.35
CA ILE A 3 -1.13 -14.07 1.65
C ILE A 3 -1.06 -13.81 0.16
N GLU A 4 -0.37 -14.68 -0.57
CA GLU A 4 -0.29 -14.63 -2.03
C GLU A 4 -1.50 -15.35 -2.65
N LEU A 5 -2.39 -14.57 -3.26
CA LEU A 5 -3.55 -15.09 -3.99
C LEU A 5 -3.11 -15.51 -5.39
N LYS A 6 -3.44 -16.75 -5.77
CA LYS A 6 -3.26 -17.23 -7.14
C LYS A 6 -4.32 -16.64 -8.07
N GLU A 7 -4.05 -16.56 -9.37
CA GLU A 7 -5.01 -16.07 -10.37
C GLU A 7 -6.25 -16.97 -10.45
N ASN A 8 -6.04 -18.30 -10.41
CA ASN A 8 -7.06 -19.31 -10.64
C ASN A 8 -7.35 -20.18 -9.40
N GLY A 9 -8.61 -20.59 -9.27
CA GLY A 9 -9.13 -21.41 -8.17
C GLY A 9 -9.64 -20.56 -7.01
N GLN A 10 -10.94 -20.67 -6.69
CA GLN A 10 -11.53 -20.03 -5.51
C GLN A 10 -11.17 -20.90 -4.30
N PRO A 11 -10.40 -20.39 -3.30
CA PRO A 11 -10.16 -21.16 -2.10
C PRO A 11 -11.51 -21.50 -1.47
N SER A 12 -11.59 -22.70 -0.90
CA SER A 12 -12.78 -23.16 -0.22
C SER A 12 -13.14 -22.19 0.91
N LYS A 13 -14.39 -22.25 1.36
CA LYS A 13 -14.82 -21.43 2.49
C LYS A 13 -13.99 -21.74 3.74
N GLU A 14 -13.64 -23.01 3.98
CA GLU A 14 -12.78 -23.38 5.10
C GLU A 14 -11.36 -22.82 4.94
N GLU A 15 -10.78 -22.85 3.73
CA GLU A 15 -9.44 -22.31 3.47
C GLU A 15 -9.39 -20.82 3.77
N ILE A 16 -10.35 -20.01 3.27
CA ILE A 16 -10.40 -18.56 3.52
C ILE A 16 -10.53 -18.25 5.01
N LEU A 17 -11.31 -19.04 5.75
CA LEU A 17 -11.52 -18.81 7.19
C LEU A 17 -10.24 -19.08 7.99
N GLN A 18 -9.55 -20.18 7.70
CA GLN A 18 -8.33 -20.55 8.42
C GLN A 18 -7.15 -19.60 8.12
N MET A 19 -7.14 -18.97 6.94
CA MET A 19 -6.05 -18.12 6.48
C MET A 19 -5.78 -16.88 7.34
N GLY A 20 -6.78 -16.32 8.02
CA GLY A 20 -6.63 -15.10 8.82
C GLY A 20 -6.74 -15.29 10.32
N GLN A 21 -7.23 -16.44 10.79
CA GLN A 21 -7.68 -16.60 12.16
C GLN A 21 -6.56 -16.32 13.17
N GLY A 22 -6.83 -15.43 14.12
CA GLY A 22 -5.87 -15.01 15.15
C GLY A 22 -4.79 -14.03 14.66
N GLN A 23 -4.87 -13.55 13.42
CA GLN A 23 -3.93 -12.56 12.89
C GLN A 23 -4.44 -11.14 13.13
N LYS A 24 -3.60 -10.30 13.75
CA LYS A 24 -3.83 -8.86 13.91
C LYS A 24 -3.93 -8.12 12.56
N GLN A 25 -3.12 -8.55 11.59
CA GLN A 25 -3.14 -7.97 10.24
C GLN A 25 -2.88 -9.03 9.19
N VAL A 26 -3.73 -9.07 8.16
CA VAL A 26 -3.56 -9.86 6.95
C VAL A 26 -3.45 -8.95 5.74
N ILE A 27 -2.45 -9.20 4.89
CA ILE A 27 -2.26 -8.52 3.61
C ILE A 27 -2.53 -9.53 2.50
N LEU A 28 -3.58 -9.30 1.72
CA LEU A 28 -3.85 -10.02 0.49
C LEU A 28 -3.01 -9.44 -0.64
N ALA A 29 -2.18 -10.26 -1.27
CA ALA A 29 -1.27 -9.91 -2.35
C ALA A 29 -1.35 -10.95 -3.48
N GLY A 30 -0.43 -10.88 -4.43
CA GLY A 30 -0.39 -11.71 -5.64
C GLY A 30 0.03 -10.88 -6.84
N GLU A 31 -0.23 -11.37 -8.06
CA GLU A 31 0.05 -10.63 -9.30
C GLU A 31 -0.73 -9.30 -9.35
N GLU A 32 -2.06 -9.36 -9.28
CA GLU A 32 -2.92 -8.19 -9.01
C GLU A 32 -4.24 -8.65 -8.38
N PRO A 33 -4.41 -8.53 -7.04
CA PRO A 33 -5.59 -9.02 -6.34
C PRO A 33 -6.91 -8.42 -6.83
N LEU A 34 -6.92 -7.19 -7.33
CA LEU A 34 -8.15 -6.56 -7.83
C LEU A 34 -8.61 -7.12 -9.19
N ASN A 35 -7.76 -7.88 -9.90
CA ASN A 35 -8.16 -8.63 -11.09
C ASN A 35 -8.88 -9.94 -10.76
N ARG A 36 -8.76 -10.41 -9.51
CA ARG A 36 -9.26 -11.71 -9.11
C ARG A 36 -10.78 -11.68 -8.89
N VAL A 37 -11.47 -12.59 -9.57
CA VAL A 37 -12.91 -12.82 -9.36
C VAL A 37 -13.16 -13.28 -7.93
N GLY A 38 -14.13 -12.64 -7.26
CA GLY A 38 -14.50 -12.97 -5.89
C GLY A 38 -13.58 -12.37 -4.82
N ILE A 39 -12.67 -11.44 -5.14
CA ILE A 39 -11.83 -10.77 -4.14
C ILE A 39 -12.66 -10.12 -3.01
N VAL A 40 -13.79 -9.51 -3.34
CA VAL A 40 -14.72 -8.91 -2.36
C VAL A 40 -15.28 -9.99 -1.41
N ASP A 41 -15.62 -11.17 -1.93
CA ASP A 41 -16.11 -12.28 -1.10
C ASP A 41 -15.02 -12.87 -0.22
N ILE A 42 -13.77 -12.89 -0.68
CA ILE A 42 -12.61 -13.30 0.11
C ILE A 42 -12.44 -12.35 1.30
N VAL A 43 -12.40 -11.04 1.05
CA VAL A 43 -12.30 -10.02 2.11
C VAL A 43 -13.45 -10.19 3.11
N LYS A 44 -14.69 -10.38 2.63
CA LYS A 44 -15.87 -10.55 3.49
C LYS A 44 -15.81 -11.77 4.40
N LYS A 45 -15.16 -12.85 3.95
CA LYS A 45 -15.10 -14.13 4.67
C LYS A 45 -13.86 -14.29 5.54
N LEU A 46 -12.79 -13.58 5.22
CA LEU A 46 -11.52 -13.66 5.94
C LEU A 46 -11.69 -13.16 7.38
N GLN A 47 -11.25 -13.95 8.36
CA GLN A 47 -11.31 -13.58 9.77
C GLN A 47 -9.97 -13.03 10.23
N ALA A 48 -9.77 -11.71 10.14
CA ALA A 48 -8.61 -11.00 10.69
C ALA A 48 -9.05 -9.66 11.30
N GLU A 49 -8.29 -9.12 12.25
CA GLU A 49 -8.63 -7.82 12.85
C GLU A 49 -8.50 -6.67 11.83
N GLU A 50 -7.44 -6.66 11.05
CA GLU A 50 -7.28 -5.74 9.91
C GLU A 50 -6.91 -6.49 8.63
N ILE A 51 -7.66 -6.23 7.55
CA ILE A 51 -7.38 -6.77 6.22
C ILE A 51 -6.90 -5.64 5.31
N TYR A 52 -5.77 -5.84 4.65
CA TYR A 52 -5.24 -4.97 3.62
C TYR A 52 -5.14 -5.71 2.30
N ILE A 53 -5.21 -4.96 1.20
CA ILE A 53 -4.89 -5.46 -0.15
C ILE A 53 -3.68 -4.70 -0.68
N GLU A 54 -2.69 -5.44 -1.17
CA GLU A 54 -1.58 -4.90 -1.96
C GLU A 54 -1.96 -4.88 -3.44
N THR A 55 -1.91 -3.72 -4.10
CA THR A 55 -2.42 -3.52 -5.47
C THR A 55 -1.58 -2.49 -6.23
N ASP A 56 -1.63 -2.53 -7.55
CA ASP A 56 -1.13 -1.48 -8.43
C ASP A 56 -2.04 -0.22 -8.49
N GLY A 57 -3.24 -0.32 -7.92
CA GLY A 57 -4.20 0.78 -7.80
C GLY A 57 -5.07 1.02 -9.03
N GLN A 58 -4.83 0.34 -10.16
CA GLN A 58 -5.50 0.65 -11.44
C GLN A 58 -7.02 0.43 -11.40
N LYS A 59 -7.50 -0.57 -10.67
CA LYS A 59 -8.94 -0.89 -10.53
C LYS A 59 -9.56 -0.39 -9.23
N LEU A 60 -8.77 0.27 -8.39
CA LEU A 60 -9.14 0.55 -7.02
C LEU A 60 -10.33 1.51 -6.93
N GLU A 61 -10.43 2.50 -7.81
CA GLU A 61 -11.53 3.47 -7.82
C GLU A 61 -12.91 2.77 -7.82
N SER A 62 -13.08 1.83 -8.74
CA SER A 62 -14.32 1.06 -8.93
C SER A 62 -14.60 0.03 -7.82
N MET A 63 -13.59 -0.32 -7.02
CA MET A 63 -13.62 -1.40 -6.04
C MET A 63 -13.64 -0.92 -4.58
N ALA A 64 -13.14 0.28 -4.30
CA ALA A 64 -12.92 0.78 -2.95
C ALA A 64 -14.18 0.70 -2.07
N GLU A 65 -15.34 1.14 -2.59
CA GLU A 65 -16.60 1.09 -1.84
C GLU A 65 -16.99 -0.36 -1.47
N LYS A 66 -16.93 -1.28 -2.43
CA LYS A 66 -17.31 -2.68 -2.23
C LYS A 66 -16.36 -3.37 -1.26
N LEU A 67 -15.07 -3.11 -1.38
CA LEU A 67 -14.05 -3.65 -0.49
C LEU A 67 -14.21 -3.10 0.94
N LYS A 68 -14.47 -1.80 1.10
CA LYS A 68 -14.75 -1.21 2.40
C LYS A 68 -15.98 -1.85 3.05
N LYS A 69 -17.09 -2.00 2.31
CA LYS A 69 -18.31 -2.69 2.79
C LYS A 69 -18.06 -4.16 3.15
N ALA A 70 -17.09 -4.81 2.51
CA ALA A 70 -16.68 -6.17 2.83
C ALA A 70 -15.79 -6.26 4.09
N GLY A 71 -15.35 -5.15 4.67
CA GLY A 71 -14.51 -5.13 5.88
C GLY A 71 -13.03 -4.84 5.62
N LEU A 72 -12.65 -4.39 4.42
CA LEU A 72 -11.27 -3.98 4.16
C LEU A 72 -10.89 -2.79 5.06
N ALA A 73 -9.73 -2.88 5.72
CA ALA A 73 -9.20 -1.84 6.58
C ALA A 73 -8.39 -0.80 5.79
N GLY A 74 -7.63 -1.25 4.79
CA GLY A 74 -6.79 -0.36 3.98
C GLY A 74 -6.22 -1.01 2.73
N VAL A 75 -5.45 -0.21 2.00
CA VAL A 75 -4.76 -0.61 0.77
C VAL A 75 -3.29 -0.26 0.84
N ILE A 76 -2.48 -1.11 0.24
CA ILE A 76 -1.04 -0.92 0.04
C ILE A 76 -0.83 -0.77 -1.46
N ILE A 77 -0.60 0.45 -1.93
CA ILE A 77 -0.51 0.77 -3.35
C ILE A 77 0.96 0.82 -3.74
N LYS A 78 1.36 -0.01 -4.70
CA LYS A 78 2.71 0.02 -5.29
C LYS A 78 2.80 1.16 -6.28
N VAL A 79 3.62 2.16 -5.98
CA VAL A 79 3.84 3.32 -6.86
C VAL A 79 5.27 3.84 -6.71
N ASN A 80 6.03 3.82 -7.81
CA ASN A 80 7.47 4.11 -7.78
C ASN A 80 7.81 5.52 -8.30
N THR A 81 6.81 6.25 -8.80
CA THR A 81 6.93 7.62 -9.32
C THR A 81 5.54 8.27 -9.37
N MET A 82 5.48 9.56 -9.08
CA MET A 82 4.29 10.40 -9.25
C MET A 82 4.42 11.30 -10.51
N ARG A 83 5.44 11.09 -11.33
CA ARG A 83 5.61 11.75 -12.62
C ARG A 83 4.93 10.94 -13.71
N TYR A 84 3.91 11.53 -14.35
CA TYR A 84 3.08 10.87 -15.37
C TYR A 84 3.91 10.18 -16.48
N THR A 85 4.92 10.89 -17.01
CA THR A 85 5.76 10.36 -18.10
C THR A 85 6.63 9.19 -17.66
N ARG A 86 7.21 9.26 -16.45
CA ARG A 86 7.99 8.16 -15.87
C ARG A 86 7.10 6.96 -15.58
N TYR A 87 5.96 7.17 -14.93
CA TYR A 87 5.00 6.12 -14.61
C TYR A 87 4.57 5.35 -15.86
N LYS A 88 4.15 6.08 -16.91
CA LYS A 88 3.73 5.48 -18.17
C LYS A 88 4.84 4.63 -18.81
N SER A 89 6.08 5.08 -18.70
CA SER A 89 7.24 4.36 -19.25
C SER A 89 7.63 3.11 -18.45
N SER A 90 7.43 3.10 -17.12
CA SER A 90 7.84 2.01 -16.23
C SER A 90 6.75 0.97 -15.94
N ASN A 91 5.49 1.26 -16.28
CA ASN A 91 4.33 0.45 -15.89
C ASN A 91 3.52 -0.07 -17.10
N ASP A 92 4.19 -0.48 -18.17
CA ASP A 92 3.57 -1.08 -19.37
C ASP A 92 2.45 -0.22 -19.98
N GLY A 93 2.59 1.11 -19.92
CA GLY A 93 1.59 2.04 -20.45
C GLY A 93 0.35 2.24 -19.57
N LYS A 94 0.31 1.69 -18.35
CA LYS A 94 -0.72 1.99 -17.34
C LYS A 94 -0.78 3.49 -17.06
N ASP A 95 -1.95 3.94 -16.61
CA ASP A 95 -2.21 5.36 -16.36
C ASP A 95 -2.04 5.69 -14.87
N LEU A 96 -1.22 6.70 -14.58
CA LEU A 96 -1.06 7.24 -13.23
C LEU A 96 -2.37 7.87 -12.72
N ALA A 97 -3.19 8.43 -13.62
CA ALA A 97 -4.49 9.00 -13.26
C ALA A 97 -5.38 7.97 -12.56
N ASN A 98 -5.44 6.73 -13.08
CA ASN A 98 -6.20 5.64 -12.45
C ASN A 98 -5.72 5.34 -11.02
N VAL A 99 -4.41 5.41 -10.76
CA VAL A 99 -3.85 5.21 -9.41
C VAL A 99 -4.28 6.34 -8.49
N VAL A 100 -4.21 7.59 -8.97
CA VAL A 100 -4.62 8.78 -8.21
C VAL A 100 -6.11 8.73 -7.89
N ASP A 101 -6.96 8.38 -8.85
CA ASP A 101 -8.40 8.21 -8.67
C ASP A 101 -8.70 7.05 -7.70
N GLY A 102 -7.93 5.97 -7.78
CA GLY A 102 -7.95 4.87 -6.82
C GLY A 102 -7.61 5.31 -5.39
N ILE A 103 -6.54 6.10 -5.21
CA ILE A 103 -6.15 6.67 -3.92
C ILE A 103 -7.27 7.57 -3.38
N ASN A 104 -7.79 8.47 -4.21
CA ASN A 104 -8.86 9.40 -3.83
C ASN A 104 -10.13 8.66 -3.39
N SER A 105 -10.52 7.62 -4.14
CA SER A 105 -11.67 6.76 -3.79
C SER A 105 -11.44 6.00 -2.50
N ALA A 106 -10.24 5.44 -2.28
CA ALA A 106 -9.89 4.77 -1.03
C ALA A 106 -9.99 5.72 0.18
N VAL A 107 -9.46 6.94 0.06
CA VAL A 107 -9.58 7.99 1.09
C VAL A 107 -11.05 8.36 1.32
N GLY A 108 -11.82 8.58 0.25
CA GLY A 108 -13.25 8.95 0.32
C GLY A 108 -14.10 7.89 1.04
N HIS A 109 -13.72 6.62 0.92
CA HIS A 109 -14.33 5.50 1.63
C HIS A 109 -13.64 5.13 2.95
N GLN A 110 -12.75 5.97 3.46
CA GLN A 110 -12.08 5.81 4.75
C GLN A 110 -11.31 4.49 4.85
N LEU A 111 -10.68 4.07 3.74
CA LEU A 111 -9.64 3.06 3.74
C LEU A 111 -8.31 3.72 4.11
N LYS A 112 -7.53 3.08 4.98
CA LYS A 112 -6.16 3.51 5.24
C LYS A 112 -5.35 3.35 3.95
N VAL A 113 -4.56 4.36 3.60
CA VAL A 113 -3.71 4.32 2.40
C VAL A 113 -2.25 4.22 2.80
N ARG A 114 -1.60 3.17 2.34
CA ARG A 114 -0.15 3.02 2.38
C ARG A 114 0.39 3.05 0.95
N LEU A 115 1.35 3.91 0.65
CA LEU A 115 2.10 3.85 -0.60
C LEU A 115 3.40 3.08 -0.34
N GLN A 116 3.60 1.99 -1.08
CA GLN A 116 4.86 1.25 -1.08
C GLN A 116 5.68 1.71 -2.27
N VAL A 117 6.85 2.29 -1.99
CA VAL A 117 7.66 3.02 -2.96
C VAL A 117 9.02 2.36 -3.13
N SER A 118 9.31 1.89 -4.34
CA SER A 118 10.62 1.36 -4.72
C SER A 118 11.29 2.32 -5.70
N LEU A 119 12.05 3.29 -5.20
CA LEU A 119 12.72 4.27 -6.05
C LEU A 119 13.95 3.69 -6.73
N GLU A 120 14.25 4.17 -7.93
CA GLU A 120 15.40 3.73 -8.73
C GLU A 120 16.37 4.88 -8.97
N LYS A 121 17.66 4.62 -8.73
CA LYS A 121 18.73 5.60 -8.88
C LYS A 121 18.88 6.06 -10.33
N GLY A 122 18.85 7.37 -10.55
CA GLY A 122 18.93 7.98 -11.89
C GLY A 122 17.60 7.96 -12.65
N PHE A 123 16.51 7.49 -12.03
CA PHE A 123 15.19 7.45 -12.63
C PHE A 123 14.13 8.16 -11.78
N SER A 124 13.96 7.74 -10.52
CA SER A 124 12.95 8.31 -9.60
C SER A 124 13.49 8.66 -8.21
N ASP A 125 14.79 8.52 -7.97
CA ASP A 125 15.44 8.88 -6.70
C ASP A 125 15.39 10.38 -6.38
N ASP A 126 15.13 11.25 -7.37
CA ASP A 126 14.83 12.66 -7.17
C ASP A 126 13.44 12.91 -6.54
N GLU A 127 12.53 11.93 -6.56
CA GLU A 127 11.16 12.04 -6.04
C GLU A 127 11.02 11.67 -4.55
N VAL A 128 12.12 11.30 -3.86
CA VAL A 128 12.10 10.97 -2.42
C VAL A 128 11.35 12.03 -1.62
N LEU A 129 11.68 13.30 -1.84
CA LEU A 129 11.07 14.41 -1.11
C LEU A 129 9.63 14.70 -1.55
N ASP A 130 9.27 14.39 -2.80
CA ASP A 130 7.89 14.50 -3.27
C ASP A 130 7.00 13.52 -2.51
N PHE A 131 7.43 12.27 -2.35
CA PHE A 131 6.73 11.28 -1.54
C PHE A 131 6.67 11.67 -0.06
N VAL A 132 7.74 12.25 0.50
CA VAL A 132 7.72 12.80 1.86
C VAL A 132 6.69 13.91 2.00
N GLN A 133 6.60 14.81 1.02
CA GLN A 133 5.67 15.94 1.03
C GLN A 133 4.21 15.49 1.08
N LEU A 134 3.86 14.35 0.48
CA LEU A 134 2.51 13.78 0.55
C LEU A 134 2.05 13.51 2.00
N THR A 135 2.97 13.18 2.91
CA THR A 135 2.63 12.94 4.33
C THR A 135 2.17 14.20 5.06
N PHE A 136 2.51 15.39 4.58
CA PHE A 136 2.03 16.65 5.16
C PHE A 136 0.61 16.98 4.71
N GLN A 137 0.26 16.59 3.50
CA GLN A 137 -1.04 16.87 2.89
C GLN A 137 -2.09 15.82 3.30
N HIS A 138 -1.66 14.58 3.44
CA HIS A 138 -2.52 13.43 3.65
C HIS A 138 -2.04 12.55 4.80
N ASP A 139 -2.98 11.81 5.42
CA ASP A 139 -2.67 10.78 6.41
C ASP A 139 -2.26 9.47 5.74
N TYR A 140 -1.26 9.54 4.86
CA TYR A 140 -0.70 8.39 4.15
C TYR A 140 0.46 7.80 4.95
N GLU A 141 0.59 6.47 4.89
CA GLU A 141 1.82 5.79 5.26
C GLU A 141 2.66 5.60 4.01
N ILE A 142 3.82 6.25 3.90
CA ILE A 142 4.72 6.08 2.75
C ILE A 142 5.86 5.18 3.20
N VAL A 143 5.98 3.99 2.62
CA VAL A 143 7.01 3.00 2.99
C VAL A 143 7.98 2.84 1.83
N PHE A 144 9.24 3.20 2.06
CA PHE A 144 10.31 3.01 1.09
C PHE A 144 10.90 1.59 1.19
N MET A 145 10.88 0.88 0.07
CA MET A 145 11.54 -0.43 -0.09
C MET A 145 13.03 -0.23 -0.34
N PRO A 146 13.94 -1.11 0.15
CA PRO A 146 15.39 -0.92 0.19
C PRO A 146 16.08 -1.10 -1.18
N THR A 147 15.63 -0.37 -2.19
CA THR A 147 16.19 -0.35 -3.54
C THR A 147 17.37 0.61 -3.70
N MET A 148 17.60 1.47 -2.71
CA MET A 148 18.71 2.42 -2.64
C MET A 148 19.12 2.63 -1.17
N PRO A 149 20.32 3.15 -0.87
CA PRO A 149 20.77 3.36 0.51
C PRO A 149 20.01 4.51 1.19
N TYR A 150 18.90 4.19 1.85
CA TYR A 150 18.07 5.19 2.53
C TYR A 150 18.66 5.70 3.85
N GLU A 151 19.70 5.09 4.41
CA GLU A 151 20.30 5.58 5.66
C GLU A 151 20.89 6.99 5.51
N ASP A 152 21.55 7.27 4.39
CA ASP A 152 22.07 8.62 4.09
C ASP A 152 20.95 9.65 3.92
N ILE A 153 19.78 9.20 3.46
CA ILE A 153 18.58 10.01 3.32
C ILE A 153 17.98 10.25 4.70
N LYS A 154 17.74 9.19 5.49
CA LYS A 154 17.22 9.24 6.86
C LYS A 154 18.07 10.16 7.74
N ALA A 155 19.40 10.07 7.65
CA ALA A 155 20.33 10.88 8.44
C ALA A 155 20.20 12.40 8.18
N LYS A 156 19.74 12.79 6.99
CA LYS A 156 19.50 14.19 6.61
C LYS A 156 18.10 14.67 6.97
N MET A 157 17.20 13.75 7.34
CA MET A 157 15.81 14.02 7.65
C MET A 157 15.60 14.20 9.16
N ARG A 158 14.76 15.16 9.55
CA ARG A 158 14.39 15.39 10.97
C ARG A 158 13.22 14.50 11.40
N LEU A 159 13.46 13.19 11.38
CA LEU A 159 12.46 12.16 11.66
C LEU A 159 12.31 11.89 13.16
N HIS A 160 11.06 11.81 13.64
CA HIS A 160 10.75 11.32 14.98
C HIS A 160 10.18 9.90 14.87
N PRO A 161 10.64 8.92 15.67
CA PRO A 161 10.04 7.60 15.68
C PRO A 161 8.54 7.66 15.95
N ALA A 162 7.75 6.95 15.15
CA ALA A 162 6.32 6.82 15.37
C ALA A 162 6.06 5.63 16.32
N SER A 163 5.19 5.84 17.31
CA SER A 163 4.78 4.77 18.22
C SER A 163 3.97 3.69 17.50
N GLY A 164 4.19 2.43 17.88
CA GLY A 164 3.41 1.28 17.42
C GLY A 164 4.28 0.09 16.99
N GLU A 165 3.63 -1.04 16.77
CA GLU A 165 4.25 -2.26 16.24
C GLU A 165 3.93 -2.39 14.75
N TYR A 166 4.95 -2.21 13.91
CA TYR A 166 4.82 -2.26 12.44
C TYR A 166 5.62 -3.42 11.83
N GLY A 167 5.89 -4.47 12.63
CA GLY A 167 6.64 -5.64 12.19
C GLY A 167 8.07 -5.29 11.77
N GLU A 168 8.40 -5.57 10.51
CA GLU A 168 9.70 -5.30 9.89
C GLU A 168 9.86 -3.85 9.40
N ILE A 169 8.84 -3.00 9.56
CA ILE A 169 8.91 -1.60 9.14
C ILE A 169 9.21 -0.71 10.34
N GLU A 170 10.22 0.15 10.24
CA GLU A 170 10.43 1.28 11.13
C GLU A 170 9.60 2.47 10.64
N MET A 171 8.65 2.92 11.47
CA MET A 171 7.82 4.07 11.15
C MET A 171 8.32 5.32 11.85
N PHE A 172 8.25 6.44 11.13
CA PHE A 172 8.68 7.76 11.53
C PHE A 172 7.61 8.79 11.18
N LYS A 173 7.71 9.97 11.79
CA LYS A 173 6.84 11.10 11.53
C LYS A 173 7.62 12.41 11.53
N TYR A 174 7.33 13.26 10.56
CA TYR A 174 7.77 14.65 10.59
C TYR A 174 6.87 15.48 11.51
N ALA A 175 7.47 16.47 12.18
CA ALA A 175 6.69 17.45 12.93
C ALA A 175 5.75 18.21 11.97
N GLY A 176 4.45 18.24 12.29
CA GLY A 176 3.42 18.84 11.45
C GLY A 176 2.91 17.98 10.29
N ALA A 177 3.52 16.82 10.02
CA ALA A 177 2.96 15.87 9.06
C ALA A 177 1.67 15.23 9.60
N ARG A 178 0.74 14.91 8.69
CA ARG A 178 -0.47 14.14 9.01
C ARG A 178 -0.11 12.66 9.04
N GLY A 179 0.45 12.18 7.93
CA GLY A 179 0.89 10.80 7.72
C GLY A 179 2.21 10.44 8.36
N LYS A 180 2.77 9.31 7.89
CA LYS A 180 3.99 8.69 8.40
C LYS A 180 4.90 8.22 7.26
N LEU A 181 6.18 8.09 7.58
CA LEU A 181 7.21 7.54 6.71
C LEU A 181 7.71 6.22 7.27
N GLY A 182 7.91 5.23 6.42
CA GLY A 182 8.37 3.91 6.78
C GLY A 182 9.62 3.51 6.01
N PHE A 183 10.51 2.78 6.67
CA PHE A 183 11.66 2.13 6.08
C PHE A 183 11.73 0.70 6.59
N LEU A 184 12.13 -0.26 5.76
CA LEU A 184 12.36 -1.63 6.25
C LEU A 184 13.55 -1.66 7.22
N LYS A 185 13.40 -2.42 8.31
CA LYS A 185 14.47 -2.74 9.24
C LYS A 185 15.57 -3.49 8.50
N GLN A 186 16.82 -3.09 8.75
CA GLN A 186 18.00 -3.81 8.28
C GLN A 186 18.35 -4.96 9.22
#